data_AF-A0A2V5YL22-F1
#
_entry.id   AF-A0A2V5YL22-F1
#
_cell.length_a   1.000
_cell.length_b   1.000
_cell.length_c   1.000
_cell.angle_alpha   90.00
_cell.angle_beta   90.00
_cell.angle_gamma   90.00
#
_symmetry.space_group_name_H-M   'P 1'
#
loop_
_entity.id
_entity.type
_entity.pdbx_description
1 polymer ?
#
loop_
_entity_poly.entity_id
_entity_poly.type
_entity_poly.pdbx_seq_one_letter_code
_entity_poly.pdbx_strand_id
1 'polypeptide(L)'
;MKKTKTKSRSATKALPAARNSEQNVPYRKPALRSDAFARALIDAKACLNDSETLLGLFNDAAKKAAAVPREPFKECWPYLQTMLRLVRAHHRGEYDRVPDNALLWIVAALNYLIDPFDLIPDATPVLGFVDDATVIEFVTDKTRQTLDDFMMWETRAL
;
A
#
# COMPACT_ATOMS: atom_id res chain seq x y z
N MET A 1 -44.27 -61.26 -3.23
CA MET A 1 -43.71 -61.56 -4.58
C MET A 1 -43.26 -60.21 -5.14
N LYS A 2 -42.03 -59.91 -5.56
CA LYS A 2 -40.89 -60.66 -6.12
C LYS A 2 -39.58 -60.08 -5.56
N LYS A 3 -38.56 -60.93 -5.46
CA LYS A 3 -37.15 -60.58 -5.19
C LYS A 3 -36.49 -60.05 -6.47
N THR A 4 -35.47 -59.20 -6.35
CA THR A 4 -34.20 -59.35 -7.09
C THR A 4 -33.08 -58.52 -6.43
N LYS A 5 -31.87 -59.05 -6.53
CA LYS A 5 -30.62 -58.69 -5.86
C LYS A 5 -29.57 -58.35 -6.93
N THR A 6 -28.58 -57.53 -6.55
CA THR A 6 -27.19 -57.49 -7.06
C THR A 6 -26.86 -56.61 -8.28
N LYS A 7 -26.00 -55.60 -8.08
CA LYS A 7 -24.59 -55.62 -8.54
C LYS A 7 -23.81 -54.36 -8.14
N SER A 8 -22.77 -54.57 -7.34
CA SER A 8 -21.64 -53.67 -7.14
C SER A 8 -20.80 -53.56 -8.42
N ARG A 9 -20.36 -52.35 -8.78
CA ARG A 9 -19.08 -52.12 -9.48
C ARG A 9 -18.47 -50.80 -9.00
N SER A 10 -17.24 -50.92 -8.55
CA SER A 10 -16.33 -49.92 -8.01
C SER A 10 -15.62 -49.12 -9.12
N ALA A 11 -15.22 -47.90 -8.71
CA ALA A 11 -14.14 -47.05 -9.23
C ALA A 11 -14.38 -46.22 -10.52
N THR A 12 -14.49 -44.89 -10.35
CA THR A 12 -13.57 -43.93 -11.00
C THR A 12 -13.34 -42.73 -10.07
N LYS A 13 -12.05 -42.54 -9.80
CA LYS A 13 -11.31 -41.44 -9.17
C LYS A 13 -11.85 -40.04 -9.53
N ALA A 14 -12.14 -39.22 -8.52
CA ALA A 14 -12.05 -37.76 -8.61
C ALA A 14 -11.41 -37.24 -7.33
N LEU A 15 -10.16 -36.79 -7.45
CA LEU A 15 -9.52 -35.93 -6.45
C LEU A 15 -10.43 -34.72 -6.21
N PRO A 16 -10.78 -34.34 -4.97
CA PRO A 16 -11.26 -33.00 -4.72
C PRO A 16 -10.10 -32.05 -4.99
N ALA A 17 -10.37 -31.08 -5.85
CA ALA A 17 -9.44 -30.10 -6.37
C ALA A 17 -8.57 -29.49 -5.27
N ALA A 18 -7.30 -29.29 -5.62
CA ALA A 18 -6.36 -28.48 -4.87
C ALA A 18 -7.07 -27.20 -4.39
N ARG A 19 -7.02 -26.98 -3.08
CA ARG A 19 -7.40 -25.69 -2.49
C ARG A 19 -6.55 -24.63 -3.21
N ASN A 20 -7.21 -23.79 -4.00
CA ASN A 20 -6.61 -22.66 -4.68
C ASN A 20 -6.02 -21.69 -3.66
N SER A 21 -4.75 -21.90 -3.33
CA SER A 21 -3.87 -20.96 -2.64
C SER A 21 -3.36 -19.88 -3.61
N GLU A 22 -4.26 -19.35 -4.46
CA GLU A 22 -3.95 -18.31 -5.46
C GLU A 22 -4.48 -16.92 -5.06
N GLN A 23 -4.94 -16.74 -3.82
CA GLN A 23 -5.58 -15.50 -3.36
C GLN A 23 -4.63 -14.43 -2.80
N ASN A 24 -3.31 -14.65 -2.73
CA ASN A 24 -2.37 -13.67 -2.16
C ASN A 24 -1.16 -13.44 -3.06
N VAL A 25 -1.37 -12.83 -4.23
CA VAL A 25 -0.29 -12.16 -4.95
C VAL A 25 -0.50 -10.65 -4.80
N PRO A 26 0.38 -9.92 -4.08
CA PRO A 26 0.22 -8.50 -3.79
C PRO A 26 -0.02 -7.63 -5.04
N TYR A 27 0.50 -8.08 -6.19
CA TYR A 27 0.51 -7.36 -7.46
C TYR A 27 -0.76 -7.51 -8.33
N ARG A 28 -1.87 -8.03 -7.79
CA ARG A 28 -3.15 -8.19 -8.52
C ARG A 28 -4.20 -7.12 -8.20
N LYS A 29 -3.96 -6.27 -7.21
CA LYS A 29 -4.91 -5.23 -6.80
C LYS A 29 -5.01 -4.10 -7.86
N PRO A 30 -6.22 -3.63 -8.23
CA PRO A 30 -6.42 -2.63 -9.29
C PRO A 30 -5.61 -1.33 -9.11
N ALA A 31 -5.56 -0.77 -7.90
CA ALA A 31 -4.75 0.40 -7.53
C ALA A 31 -3.33 0.36 -8.11
N LEU A 32 -2.65 -0.78 -7.92
CA LEU A 32 -1.23 -0.93 -8.22
C LEU A 32 -0.93 -1.04 -9.72
N ARG A 33 -1.98 -1.16 -10.55
CA ARG A 33 -1.88 -1.25 -12.02
C ARG A 33 -2.48 -0.03 -12.71
N SER A 34 -2.98 0.95 -11.96
CA SER A 34 -3.62 2.14 -12.52
C SER A 34 -2.58 3.06 -13.16
N ASP A 35 -3.02 3.83 -14.15
CA ASP A 35 -2.21 4.94 -14.70
C ASP A 35 -1.89 5.98 -13.64
N ALA A 36 -2.76 6.12 -12.62
CA ALA A 36 -2.55 7.03 -11.51
C ALA A 36 -1.36 6.59 -10.63
N PHE A 37 -1.26 5.30 -10.30
CA PHE A 37 -0.09 4.78 -9.57
C PHE A 37 1.21 4.91 -10.38
N ALA A 38 1.14 4.71 -11.70
CA ALA A 38 2.29 4.94 -12.58
C ALA A 38 2.72 6.43 -12.59
N ARG A 39 1.77 7.37 -12.63
CA ARG A 39 2.05 8.81 -12.50
C ARG A 39 2.64 9.15 -11.14
N ALA A 40 2.08 8.58 -10.07
CA ALA A 40 2.58 8.79 -8.72
C ALA A 40 4.07 8.42 -8.58
N LEU A 41 4.53 7.37 -9.26
CA LEU A 41 5.95 7.00 -9.32
C LEU A 41 6.81 7.99 -10.11
N ILE A 42 6.29 8.53 -11.22
CA ILE A 42 7.00 9.52 -12.04
C ILE A 42 7.15 10.83 -11.28
N ASP A 43 6.06 11.32 -10.70
CA ASP A 43 6.02 12.55 -9.92
C ASP A 43 6.89 12.44 -8.67
N ALA A 44 6.85 11.29 -7.97
CA ALA A 44 7.73 11.04 -6.85
C ALA A 44 9.20 11.18 -7.22
N LYS A 45 9.60 10.64 -8.38
CA LYS A 45 10.98 10.79 -8.87
C LYS A 45 11.33 12.25 -9.14
N ALA A 46 10.41 13.06 -9.65
CA ALA A 46 10.63 14.50 -9.80
C ALA A 46 10.83 15.16 -8.43
N CYS A 47 10.00 14.82 -7.44
CA CYS A 47 10.10 15.37 -6.07
C CYS A 47 11.42 15.05 -5.38
N LEU A 48 11.99 13.86 -5.61
CA LEU A 48 13.27 13.50 -4.98
C LEU A 48 14.46 14.36 -5.46
N ASN A 49 14.32 15.05 -6.59
CA ASN A 49 15.38 15.90 -7.14
C ASN A 49 15.19 17.38 -6.77
N ASP A 50 14.10 17.74 -6.09
CA ASP A 50 13.74 19.12 -5.78
C ASP A 50 13.17 19.24 -4.34
N SER A 51 13.91 19.93 -3.48
CA SER A 51 13.59 20.04 -2.05
C SER A 51 12.25 20.77 -1.79
N GLU A 52 11.91 21.77 -2.60
CA GLU A 52 10.67 22.55 -2.42
C GLU A 52 9.45 21.69 -2.74
N THR A 53 9.52 20.92 -3.81
CA THR A 53 8.45 20.00 -4.20
C THR A 53 8.26 18.87 -3.20
N LEU A 54 9.35 18.32 -2.63
CA LEU A 54 9.29 17.30 -1.57
C LEU A 54 8.61 17.84 -0.30
N LEU A 55 8.90 19.08 0.08
CA LEU A 55 8.26 19.75 1.21
C LEU A 55 6.77 20.02 0.95
N GLY A 56 6.43 20.46 -0.26
CA GLY A 56 5.05 20.65 -0.70
C GLY A 56 4.23 19.36 -0.58
N LEU A 57 4.75 18.26 -1.15
CA LEU A 57 4.15 16.93 -1.06
C LEU A 57 3.97 16.50 0.39
N PHE A 58 4.98 16.69 1.24
CA PHE A 58 4.87 16.37 2.67
C PHE A 58 3.71 17.14 3.33
N ASN A 59 3.59 18.45 3.08
CA ASN A 59 2.56 19.28 3.70
C ASN A 59 1.15 18.85 3.27
N ASP A 60 0.97 18.60 1.98
CA ASP A 60 -0.30 18.15 1.43
C ASP A 60 -0.66 16.75 1.95
N ALA A 61 0.32 15.84 2.03
CA ALA A 61 0.11 14.49 2.53
C ALA A 61 -0.20 14.47 4.01
N ALA A 62 0.46 15.32 4.81
CA ALA A 62 0.15 15.48 6.22
C ALA A 62 -1.27 16.05 6.43
N LYS A 63 -1.66 17.05 5.64
CA LYS A 63 -3.01 17.65 5.69
C LYS A 63 -4.07 16.64 5.30
N LYS A 64 -3.85 15.88 4.23
CA LYS A 64 -4.76 14.81 3.78
C LYS A 64 -4.86 13.71 4.81
N ALA A 65 -3.73 13.20 5.32
CA ALA A 65 -3.72 12.17 6.37
C ALA A 65 -4.51 12.61 7.61
N ALA A 66 -4.46 13.89 8.00
CA ALA A 66 -5.26 14.39 9.11
C ALA A 66 -6.78 14.42 8.83
N ALA A 67 -7.20 14.43 7.57
CA ALA A 67 -8.59 14.56 7.14
C ALA A 67 -9.24 13.23 6.71
N VAL A 68 -8.47 12.19 6.41
CA VAL A 68 -9.02 10.89 5.99
C VAL A 68 -9.57 10.07 7.17
N PRO A 69 -10.63 9.26 6.97
CA PRO A 69 -11.07 8.29 7.97
C PRO A 69 -9.96 7.28 8.26
N ARG A 70 -9.83 6.85 9.51
CA ARG A 70 -8.76 5.93 9.93
C ARG A 70 -9.10 4.47 9.67
N GLU A 71 -10.37 4.15 9.54
CA GLU A 71 -10.90 2.79 9.41
C GLU A 71 -10.28 2.02 8.23
N PRO A 72 -10.14 2.60 7.01
CA PRO A 72 -9.51 1.92 5.89
C PRO A 72 -8.02 1.64 6.11
N PHE A 73 -7.34 2.48 6.89
CA PHE A 73 -5.89 2.43 7.10
C PHE A 73 -5.50 1.74 8.40
N LYS A 74 -6.44 1.16 9.15
CA LYS A 74 -6.22 0.76 10.56
C LYS A 74 -4.88 0.04 10.81
N GLU A 75 -4.54 -0.93 9.98
CA GLU A 75 -3.32 -1.73 10.13
C GLU A 75 -2.05 -1.00 9.64
N CYS A 76 -2.16 -0.17 8.60
CA CYS A 76 -1.03 0.56 8.02
C CYS A 76 -0.88 2.00 8.56
N TRP A 77 -1.78 2.44 9.44
CA TRP A 77 -1.81 3.81 9.98
C TRP A 77 -0.50 4.23 10.67
N PRO A 78 0.10 3.42 11.56
CA PRO A 78 1.39 3.78 12.16
C PRO A 78 2.50 3.92 11.11
N TYR A 79 2.46 3.12 10.05
CA TYR A 79 3.42 3.19 8.96
C TYR A 79 3.20 4.42 8.08
N LEU A 80 1.95 4.81 7.79
CA LEU A 80 1.65 6.10 7.14
C LEU A 80 2.21 7.28 7.94
N GLN A 81 2.01 7.29 9.26
CA GLN A 81 2.59 8.31 10.14
C GLN A 81 4.12 8.29 10.13
N THR A 82 4.72 7.11 10.00
CA THR A 82 6.17 6.93 9.92
C THR A 82 6.74 7.41 8.59
N MET A 83 6.06 7.15 7.47
CA MET A 83 6.42 7.68 6.16
C MET A 83 6.49 9.21 6.17
N LEU A 84 5.48 9.88 6.74
CA LEU A 84 5.45 11.34 6.86
C LEU A 84 6.63 11.87 7.69
N ARG A 85 6.91 11.25 8.84
CA ARG A 85 8.04 11.64 9.70
C ARG A 85 9.38 11.41 9.04
N LEU A 86 9.56 10.28 8.35
CA LEU A 86 10.77 9.93 7.61
C LEU A 86 11.04 10.96 6.51
N VAL A 87 10.05 11.29 5.68
CA VAL A 87 10.20 12.28 4.61
C VAL A 87 10.57 13.65 5.18
N ARG A 88 9.95 14.07 6.29
CA ARG A 88 10.30 15.32 6.97
C ARG A 88 11.73 15.31 7.53
N ALA A 89 12.14 14.24 8.20
CA ALA A 89 13.48 14.11 8.76
C ALA A 89 14.55 14.09 7.67
N HIS A 90 14.28 13.39 6.57
CA HIS A 90 15.15 13.36 5.39
C HIS A 90 15.27 14.73 4.73
N HIS A 91 14.16 15.42 4.49
CA HIS A 91 14.16 16.78 3.95
C HIS A 91 14.97 17.76 4.82
N ARG A 92 14.98 17.54 6.15
CA ARG A 92 15.73 18.38 7.09
C ARG A 92 17.21 17.99 7.24
N GLY A 93 17.66 16.92 6.60
CA GLY A 93 18.99 16.34 6.81
C GLY A 93 19.19 15.75 8.22
N GLU A 94 18.11 15.46 8.93
CA GLU A 94 18.16 14.82 10.26
C GLU A 94 18.35 13.29 10.11
N TYR A 95 17.89 12.70 8.99
CA TYR A 95 18.00 11.28 8.70
C TYR A 95 18.22 10.99 7.20
N ASP A 96 19.44 10.61 6.83
CA ASP A 96 19.83 10.32 5.43
C ASP A 96 20.14 8.84 5.17
N ARG A 97 19.79 7.96 6.11
CA ARG A 97 19.99 6.51 5.99
C ARG A 97 18.81 5.82 5.30
N VAL A 98 18.31 6.43 4.22
CA VAL A 98 17.17 5.93 3.44
C VAL A 98 17.69 5.47 2.07
N PRO A 99 17.50 4.21 1.67
CA PRO A 99 17.81 3.79 0.31
C PRO A 99 16.93 4.52 -0.72
N ASP A 100 17.52 4.99 -1.84
CA ASP A 100 16.80 5.76 -2.88
C ASP A 100 15.52 5.08 -3.35
N ASN A 101 15.57 3.76 -3.56
CA ASN A 101 14.40 2.98 -3.97
C ASN A 101 13.29 2.99 -2.90
N ALA A 102 13.64 2.91 -1.62
CA ALA A 102 12.67 2.95 -0.54
C ALA A 102 12.04 4.34 -0.42
N LEU A 103 12.86 5.39 -0.53
CA LEU A 103 12.39 6.77 -0.53
C LEU A 103 11.43 7.03 -1.71
N LEU A 104 11.75 6.52 -2.90
CA LEU A 104 10.88 6.60 -4.08
C LEU A 104 9.52 5.95 -3.85
N TRP A 105 9.48 4.73 -3.31
CA TRP A 105 8.21 4.05 -3.01
C TRP A 105 7.39 4.82 -1.97
N ILE A 106 8.03 5.33 -0.92
CA ILE A 106 7.37 6.12 0.14
C ILE A 106 6.77 7.40 -0.45
N VAL A 107 7.55 8.16 -1.21
CA VAL A 107 7.08 9.41 -1.82
C VAL A 107 5.97 9.15 -2.83
N ALA A 108 6.04 8.06 -3.61
CA ALA A 108 4.96 7.67 -4.52
C ALA A 108 3.66 7.33 -3.78
N ALA A 109 3.75 6.63 -2.65
CA ALA A 109 2.57 6.32 -1.83
C ALA A 109 1.91 7.59 -1.27
N LEU A 110 2.72 8.53 -0.79
CA LEU A 110 2.23 9.80 -0.26
C LEU A 110 1.67 10.70 -1.38
N ASN A 111 2.27 10.66 -2.56
CA ASN A 111 1.75 11.38 -3.73
C ASN A 111 0.38 10.83 -4.17
N TYR A 112 0.25 9.49 -4.20
CA TYR A 112 -1.02 8.82 -4.50
C TYR A 112 -2.12 9.27 -3.52
N LEU A 113 -1.80 9.34 -2.23
CA LEU A 113 -2.75 9.77 -1.19
C LEU A 113 -3.29 11.19 -1.41
N ILE A 114 -2.51 12.09 -2.01
CA ILE A 114 -2.89 13.51 -2.21
C ILE A 114 -3.43 13.82 -3.60
N ASP A 115 -3.27 12.92 -4.59
CA ASP A 115 -3.71 13.17 -5.95
C ASP A 115 -5.24 13.41 -6.00
N PRO A 116 -5.70 14.62 -6.35
CA PRO A 116 -7.12 14.92 -6.43
C PRO A 116 -7.86 14.11 -7.51
N PHE A 117 -7.13 13.51 -8.46
CA PHE A 117 -7.71 12.74 -9.57
C PHE A 117 -7.95 11.27 -9.28
N ASP A 118 -7.39 10.73 -8.17
CA ASP A 118 -7.45 9.29 -7.90
C ASP A 118 -8.61 8.86 -6.99
N LEU A 119 -9.45 9.82 -6.61
CA LEU A 119 -10.85 9.51 -6.33
C LEU A 119 -11.49 9.11 -7.65
N ILE A 120 -11.39 7.82 -8.02
CA ILE A 120 -12.21 7.21 -9.07
C ILE A 120 -13.62 7.80 -8.92
N PRO A 121 -14.10 8.61 -9.88
CA PRO A 121 -15.35 9.33 -9.73
C PRO A 121 -16.52 8.40 -10.02
N ASP A 122 -16.68 7.35 -9.21
CA ASP A 122 -17.82 6.45 -9.23
C ASP A 122 -18.65 6.66 -7.97
N ALA A 123 -19.41 7.76 -7.96
CA ALA A 123 -20.70 7.97 -7.26
C ALA A 123 -20.89 7.47 -5.80
N THR A 124 -19.84 7.15 -5.05
CA THR A 124 -19.93 6.57 -3.71
C THR A 124 -19.01 7.30 -2.73
N PRO A 125 -19.53 8.28 -1.95
CA PRO A 125 -18.75 9.15 -1.05
C PRO A 125 -17.92 8.46 0.05
N VAL A 126 -17.97 7.14 0.18
CA VAL A 126 -17.44 6.38 1.32
C VAL A 126 -16.33 5.37 0.91
N LEU A 127 -16.17 5.06 -0.39
CA LEU A 127 -15.34 3.93 -0.83
C LEU A 127 -13.91 4.29 -1.30
N GLY A 128 -13.60 5.58 -1.52
CA GLY A 128 -12.35 5.99 -2.18
C GLY A 128 -11.06 5.67 -1.40
N PHE A 129 -11.12 5.63 -0.06
CA PHE A 129 -9.93 5.47 0.78
C PHE A 129 -9.41 4.03 0.90
N VAL A 130 -10.18 3.04 0.45
CA VAL A 130 -9.75 1.62 0.48
C VAL A 130 -8.60 1.39 -0.49
N ASP A 131 -8.60 2.11 -1.60
CA ASP A 131 -7.57 2.03 -2.63
C ASP A 131 -6.26 2.69 -2.15
N ASP A 132 -6.36 3.88 -1.56
CA ASP A 132 -5.25 4.54 -0.86
C ASP A 132 -4.63 3.63 0.21
N ALA A 133 -5.46 3.05 1.08
CA ALA A 133 -5.00 2.15 2.13
C ALA A 133 -4.28 0.92 1.56
N THR A 134 -4.74 0.41 0.41
CA THR A 134 -4.08 -0.67 -0.32
C THR A 134 -2.71 -0.27 -0.82
N VAL A 135 -2.55 0.93 -1.37
CA VAL A 135 -1.25 1.44 -1.84
C VAL A 135 -0.29 1.64 -0.67
N ILE A 136 -0.76 2.26 0.43
CA ILE A 136 0.03 2.45 1.65
C ILE A 136 0.46 1.09 2.24
N GLU A 137 -0.44 0.11 2.30
CA GLU A 137 -0.14 -1.24 2.79
C GLU A 137 0.94 -1.90 1.92
N PHE A 138 0.79 -1.87 0.60
CA PHE A 138 1.76 -2.42 -0.33
C PHE A 138 3.14 -1.78 -0.20
N VAL A 139 3.19 -0.46 -0.11
CA VAL A 139 4.45 0.27 0.06
C VAL A 139 5.06 -0.01 1.42
N THR A 140 4.25 -0.11 2.47
CA THR A 140 4.69 -0.52 3.81
C THR A 140 5.40 -1.85 3.73
N ASP A 141 4.84 -2.86 3.08
CA ASP A 141 5.48 -4.17 2.97
C ASP A 141 6.79 -4.13 2.16
N LYS A 142 6.87 -3.27 1.13
CA LYS A 142 8.10 -3.06 0.36
C LYS A 142 9.20 -2.33 1.11
N THR A 143 8.85 -1.41 1.99
CA THR A 143 9.80 -0.51 2.68
C THR A 143 9.89 -0.75 4.18
N ARG A 144 9.28 -1.85 4.67
CA ARG A 144 9.15 -2.19 6.09
C ARG A 144 10.47 -2.05 6.85
N GLN A 145 11.54 -2.65 6.34
CA GLN A 145 12.85 -2.57 6.99
C GLN A 145 13.32 -1.12 7.15
N THR A 146 13.18 -0.29 6.10
CA THR A 146 13.57 1.12 6.14
C THR A 146 12.73 1.92 7.14
N LEU A 147 11.42 1.67 7.21
CA LEU A 147 10.53 2.32 8.17
C LEU A 147 10.83 1.88 9.61
N ASP A 148 11.09 0.59 9.83
CA ASP A 148 11.45 0.04 11.13
C ASP A 148 12.80 0.59 11.62
N ASP A 149 13.80 0.67 10.74
CA ASP A 149 15.12 1.27 11.03
C ASP A 149 15.00 2.74 11.43
N PHE A 150 14.13 3.49 10.74
CA PHE A 150 13.83 4.87 11.08
C PHE A 150 13.16 4.99 12.45
N MET A 151 12.15 4.19 12.75
CA MET A 151 11.49 4.18 14.07
C MET A 151 12.45 3.82 15.21
N MET A 152 13.37 2.87 14.96
CA MET A 152 14.43 2.53 15.91
C MET A 152 15.41 3.70 16.13
N TRP A 153 15.76 4.42 15.08
CA TRP A 153 16.60 5.62 15.19
C TRP A 153 15.90 6.72 16.00
N GLU A 154 14.62 6.99 15.76
CA GLU A 154 13.87 8.01 16.50
C GLU A 154 13.84 7.72 18.01
N THR A 155 13.75 6.44 18.39
CA THR A 155 13.76 6.03 19.80
C THR A 155 15.12 6.25 20.47
N ARG A 156 16.22 6.29 19.70
CA ARG A 156 17.59 6.49 20.20
C ARG A 156 18.04 7.95 20.14
N ALA A 157 17.36 8.78 19.35
CA ALA A 157 17.66 10.19 19.18
C ALA A 157 17.00 11.08 20.26
N LEU A 158 16.07 10.51 21.04
CA LEU A 158 15.46 11.08 22.25
C LEU A 158 16.30 10.74 23.49
#